data_AF-A0A9E2QJL6-F1
#
_entry.id   AF-A0A9E2QJL6-F1
#
_cell.length_a   1.000
_cell.length_b   1.000
_cell.length_c   1.000
_cell.angle_alpha   90.00
_cell.angle_beta   90.00
_cell.angle_gamma   90.00
#
_symmetry.space_group_name_H-M   'P 1'
#
loop_
_entity.id
_entity.type
_entity.pdbx_description
1 polymer ?
#
loop_
_entity_poly.entity_id
_entity_poly.type
_entity_poly.pdbx_seq_one_letter_code
_entity_poly.pdbx_strand_id
1 'polypeptide(L)' 'MAKQLERGRQWYAIHTYSGYEENVTENLKQRIESYDMHDKIFDVLIPTEKKIKIKNG' A
#
# COMPACT_ATOMS: atom_id res chain seq x y z
N MET A 1 -2.12 -13.27 -31.51
CA MET A 1 -2.48 -13.97 -30.26
C MET A 1 -1.79 -13.26 -29.10
N ALA A 2 -2.47 -12.32 -28.44
CA ALA A 2 -1.90 -11.62 -27.30
C ALA A 2 -1.71 -12.64 -26.16
N LYS A 3 -0.48 -12.77 -25.67
CA LYS A 3 -0.12 -13.66 -24.57
C LYS A 3 -0.96 -13.27 -23.36
N GLN A 4 -1.98 -14.06 -23.06
CA GLN A 4 -2.78 -13.93 -21.86
C GLN A 4 -1.85 -14.31 -20.71
N LEU A 5 -1.14 -13.31 -20.19
CA LEU A 5 -0.37 -13.45 -18.97
C LEU A 5 -1.39 -13.77 -17.88
N GLU A 6 -1.32 -14.99 -17.36
CA GLU A 6 -1.87 -15.36 -16.07
C GLU A 6 -1.39 -14.28 -15.07
N ARG A 7 -2.21 -13.26 -14.85
CA ARG A 7 -1.88 -12.14 -13.95
C ARG A 7 -2.07 -12.65 -12.53
N GLY A 8 -1.09 -13.42 -12.06
CA GLY A 8 -0.91 -13.72 -10.65
C GLY A 8 -0.67 -12.44 -9.86
N ARG A 9 -0.28 -12.56 -8.59
CA ARG A 9 0.04 -11.39 -7.76
C ARG A 9 1.14 -10.57 -8.44
N GLN A 10 0.88 -9.29 -8.67
CA GLN A 10 1.84 -8.35 -9.25
C GLN A 10 2.16 -7.27 -8.24
N TRP A 11 3.42 -6.82 -8.23
CA TRP A 11 3.83 -5.65 -7.47
C TRP A 11 3.47 -4.38 -8.24
N TYR A 12 2.91 -3.42 -7.52
CA TYR A 12 2.58 -2.10 -8.06
C TYR A 12 3.29 -1.03 -7.22
N ALA A 13 3.86 -0.03 -7.89
CA ALA A 13 4.44 1.14 -7.26
C ALA A 13 3.51 2.33 -7.47
N ILE A 14 3.33 3.13 -6.41
CA ILE A 14 2.54 4.36 -6.45
C ILE A 14 3.48 5.52 -6.13
N HIS A 15 3.47 6.54 -6.99
CA HIS A 15 4.17 7.79 -6.70
C HIS A 15 3.31 8.64 -5.76
N THR A 16 3.90 9.01 -4.63
CA THR A 16 3.28 9.86 -3.62
C THR A 16 4.25 10.99 -3.27
N TYR A 17 3.72 12.07 -2.70
CA TYR A 17 4.53 13.18 -2.23
C TYR A 17 5.34 12.81 -0.99
N SER A 18 6.58 13.29 -0.93
CA SER A 18 7.48 13.08 0.21
C SER A 18 6.85 13.59 1.51
N GLY A 19 6.79 12.73 2.53
CA GLY A 19 6.20 13.04 3.85
C GLY A 19 4.71 12.70 4.01
N TYR A 20 4.03 12.29 2.93
CA TYR A 20 2.64 11.81 3.00
C TYR A 20 2.53 10.28 2.97
N GLU A 21 3.65 9.57 2.86
CA GLU A 21 3.68 8.11 2.66
C GLU A 21 2.99 7.33 3.79
N GLU A 22 3.11 7.83 5.03
CA GLU A 22 2.48 7.21 6.21
C GLU A 22 0.96 7.38 6.17
N ASN A 23 0.49 8.62 5.92
CA ASN A 23 -0.94 8.91 5.74
C ASN A 23 -1.55 8.14 4.56
N VAL A 24 -0.83 8.05 3.43
CA VAL A 24 -1.28 7.33 2.24
C VAL A 24 -1.44 5.86 2.54
N THR A 25 -0.51 5.26 3.30
CA THR A 25 -0.58 3.85 3.67
C THR A 25 -1.73 3.55 4.62
N GLU A 26 -1.95 4.40 5.61
CA GLU A 26 -3.08 4.27 6.54
C GLU A 26 -4.42 4.41 5.80
N ASN A 27 -4.53 5.41 4.92
CA ASN A 27 -5.70 5.57 4.05
C ASN A 27 -5.90 4.37 3.11
N LEU A 28 -4.82 3.80 2.56
CA LEU A 28 -4.92 2.62 1.72
C LEU A 28 -5.49 1.44 2.51
N LYS A 29 -4.98 1.20 3.73
CA LYS A 29 -5.47 0.12 4.61
C LYS A 29 -6.94 0.31 4.96
N GLN A 30 -7.33 1.52 5.38
CA GLN A 30 -8.74 1.82 5.67
C GLN A 30 -9.64 1.62 4.45
N ARG A 31 -9.19 2.01 3.25
CA ARG A 31 -9.94 1.76 2.02
C ARG A 31 -10.02 0.28 1.68
N ILE A 32 -8.93 -0.47 1.84
CA ILE A 32 -8.93 -1.92 1.59
C ILE A 32 -9.97 -2.60 2.48
N GLU A 33 -10.01 -2.22 3.75
CA GLU A 33 -10.98 -2.74 4.71
C GLU A 33 -12.42 -2.29 4.38
N SER A 34 -12.62 -1.00 4.08
CA SER A 34 -13.95 -0.45 3.78
C SER A 34 -14.57 -0.99 2.49
N TYR A 35 -13.74 -1.33 1.50
CA TYR A 35 -14.16 -1.85 0.20
C TYR A 35 -13.99 -3.37 0.08
N ASP A 36 -13.66 -4.05 1.17
CA ASP A 36 -13.42 -5.51 1.22
C ASP A 36 -12.39 -5.99 0.17
N MET A 37 -11.40 -5.15 -0.16
CA MET A 37 -10.41 -5.40 -1.21
C MET A 37 -9.24 -6.29 -0.77
N HIS A 38 -9.39 -6.99 0.36
CA HIS A 38 -8.38 -7.92 0.88
C HIS A 38 -8.12 -9.09 -0.08
N ASP A 39 -9.03 -9.36 -1.03
CA ASP A 39 -8.84 -10.36 -2.08
C ASP A 39 -7.84 -9.92 -3.17
N LYS A 40 -7.66 -8.60 -3.36
CA LYS A 40 -6.81 -8.02 -4.41
C LYS A 40 -5.52 -7.41 -3.89
N ILE A 41 -5.56 -6.79 -2.71
CA ILE A 41 -4.42 -6.09 -2.13
C ILE A 41 -3.96 -6.86 -0.88
N PHE A 42 -2.86 -7.58 -1.05
CA PHE A 42 -2.31 -8.48 -0.03
C PHE A 42 -1.40 -7.77 0.97
N ASP A 43 -0.53 -6.90 0.45
CA ASP A 43 0.49 -6.21 1.23
C ASP A 43 0.73 -4.79 0.71
N VAL A 44 0.99 -3.88 1.64
CA VAL A 44 1.37 -2.49 1.36
C VAL A 44 2.67 -2.22 2.09
N LEU A 45 3.74 -1.99 1.32
CA LEU A 45 5.08 -1.75 1.85
C LEU A 45 5.53 -0.33 1.49
N ILE A 46 6.01 0.41 2.49
CA ILE A 46 6.58 1.74 2.31
C ILE A 46 8.10 1.58 2.27
N PRO A 47 8.80 2.10 1.25
CA PRO A 47 10.26 2.04 1.15
C PRO A 47 10.98 3.05 2.08
N THR A 48 10.39 3.40 3.23
CA THR A 48 10.92 4.42 4.14
C THR A 48 11.28 3.82 5.49
N GLU A 49 12.29 4.37 6.15
CA GLU A 49 12.53 4.05 7.56
C GLU A 49 11.34 4.54 8.38
N LYS A 50 10.66 3.63 9.07
CA LYS A 50 9.66 3.97 10.09
C LYS A 50 10.32 4.86 11.15
N LYS A 51 10.21 6.18 11.01
CA LYS A 51 10.43 7.11 12.10
C LYS A 51 9.26 6.97 13.05
N ILE A 52 9.29 5.94 13.90
CA ILE A 52 8.41 5.82 15.05
C ILE A 52 8.63 7.07 15.90
N LYS A 53 7.79 8.09 15.69
CA LYS A 53 7.67 9.22 16.61
C LYS A 53 6.99 8.68 17.86
N ILE A 54 7.77 8.12 18.76
CA ILE A 54 7.35 7.81 20.12
C ILE A 54 6.94 9.14 20.76
N LYS A 55 5.64 9.43 20.77
CA LYS A 55 5.08 10.49 21.61
C LYS A 55 5.03 9.95 23.04
N ASN A 56 6.16 10.05 23.76
CA ASN A 56 6.14 9.94 25.21
C ASN A 56 5.57 11.25 25.76
N GLY A 57 4.39 11.16 26.36
CA GLY A 57 3.89 12.09 27.37
C GLY A 57 3.98 11.41 28.73
#